data_AF-A0A502SKT0-F1
#
_entry.id   AF-A0A502SKT0-F1
#
_cell.length_a   1.000
_cell.length_b   1.000
_cell.length_c   1.000
_cell.angle_alpha   90.00
_cell.angle_beta   90.00
_cell.angle_gamma   90.00
#
_symmetry.space_group_name_H-M   'P 1'
#
loop_
_entity.id
_entity.type
_entity.pdbx_description
1 polymer ?
#
loop_
_entity_poly.entity_id
_entity_poly.type
_entity_poly.pdbx_seq_one_letter_code
_entity_poly.pdbx_strand_id
1 'polypeptide(L)'
;MAENSRRPETRDVWPGTLLLFAGGLVVFLLVASGLLYALFVLPPRWPPPGAAWRSNDATPKLSTTPGQDLASTRNEENAELNQLGWVDRAAGIARIPIDDAMKLVVRNGLPVWDKAAAAAGECALLSGDVPRSKQAQQCRERTIKGTAQ
;
A
#
# COMPACT_ATOMS: atom_id res chain seq x y z
N MET A 1 -48.04 -7.39 52.06
CA MET A 1 -46.63 -7.02 51.82
C MET A 1 -45.80 -8.01 52.61
N ALA A 2 -45.19 -8.99 51.93
CA ALA A 2 -44.39 -10.02 52.58
C ALA A 2 -42.95 -9.51 52.72
N GLU A 3 -42.53 -9.24 53.96
CA GLU A 3 -41.17 -8.86 54.31
C GLU A 3 -40.24 -10.07 54.06
N ASN A 4 -39.49 -10.04 52.95
CA ASN A 4 -38.50 -11.06 52.65
C ASN A 4 -37.21 -10.79 53.43
N SER A 5 -37.22 -11.08 54.74
CA SER A 5 -36.04 -10.95 55.59
C SER A 5 -35.04 -12.07 55.28
N ARG A 6 -34.16 -11.87 54.28
CA ARG A 6 -33.02 -12.77 54.05
C ARG A 6 -32.06 -12.66 55.23
N ARG A 7 -31.79 -13.79 55.89
CA ARG A 7 -30.77 -13.86 56.95
C ARG A 7 -29.40 -13.56 56.33
N PRO A 8 -28.55 -12.73 56.96
CA PRO A 8 -27.17 -12.57 56.53
C PRO A 8 -26.45 -13.93 56.68
N GLU A 9 -25.96 -14.49 55.57
CA GLU A 9 -25.21 -15.75 55.55
C GLU A 9 -23.77 -15.47 56.00
N THR A 10 -23.47 -15.77 57.27
CA THR A 10 -22.14 -15.63 57.87
C THR A 10 -21.33 -16.92 57.70
N ARG A 11 -21.16 -17.38 56.46
CA ARG A 11 -20.20 -18.45 56.20
C ARG A 11 -18.83 -17.82 56.02
N ASP A 12 -18.16 -17.57 57.15
CA ASP A 12 -16.81 -17.02 57.17
C ASP A 12 -15.86 -17.96 56.42
N VAL A 13 -15.43 -17.52 55.25
CA VAL A 13 -14.44 -18.22 54.45
C VAL A 13 -13.13 -18.12 55.21
N TRP A 14 -12.61 -19.27 55.67
CA TRP A 14 -11.44 -19.29 56.53
C TRP A 14 -10.26 -18.57 55.85
N PRO A 15 -9.62 -17.55 56.47
CA PRO A 15 -8.62 -16.72 55.79
C PRO A 15 -7.46 -17.51 55.16
N GLY A 16 -7.11 -18.65 55.75
CA GLY A 16 -6.11 -19.56 55.18
C GLY A 16 -6.50 -20.13 53.82
N THR A 17 -7.78 -20.45 53.61
CA THR A 17 -8.28 -20.95 52.30
C THR A 17 -8.25 -19.85 51.24
N LEU A 18 -8.58 -18.62 51.63
CA LEU A 18 -8.52 -17.46 50.74
C LEU A 18 -7.07 -17.19 50.30
N LEU A 19 -6.12 -17.23 51.22
CA LEU A 19 -4.70 -17.03 50.94
C LEU A 19 -4.10 -18.16 50.08
N LEU A 20 -4.47 -19.41 50.33
CA LEU A 20 -4.05 -20.54 49.49
C LEU A 20 -4.59 -20.42 48.07
N PHE A 21 -5.87 -20.05 47.92
CA PHE A 21 -6.47 -19.83 46.60
C PHE A 21 -5.80 -18.67 45.86
N ALA A 22 -5.59 -17.54 46.53
CA ALA A 22 -4.90 -16.39 45.96
C ALA A 22 -3.46 -16.75 45.55
N GLY A 23 -2.73 -17.48 46.39
CA GLY A 23 -1.39 -17.97 46.06
C GLY A 23 -1.40 -18.91 44.85
N GLY A 24 -2.35 -19.85 44.80
CA GLY A 24 -2.53 -20.75 43.65
C GLY A 24 -2.81 -20.01 42.35
N LEU A 25 -3.66 -18.97 42.39
CA LEU A 25 -3.97 -18.13 41.24
C LEU A 25 -2.72 -17.39 40.74
N VAL A 26 -1.92 -16.81 41.64
CA VAL A 26 -0.68 -16.10 41.27
C VAL A 26 0.32 -17.07 40.64
N VAL A 27 0.52 -18.26 41.22
CA VAL A 27 1.39 -19.29 40.66
C VAL A 27 0.90 -19.73 39.28
N PHE A 28 -0.39 -19.94 39.10
CA PHE A 28 -0.98 -20.28 37.81
C PHE A 28 -0.72 -19.20 36.75
N LEU A 29 -0.92 -17.93 37.10
CA LEU A 29 -0.65 -16.80 36.20
C LEU A 29 0.84 -16.73 35.81
N LEU A 30 1.75 -16.93 36.77
CA LEU A 30 3.19 -16.94 36.50
C LEU A 30 3.59 -18.11 35.59
N VAL A 31 3.05 -19.31 35.82
CA VAL A 31 3.30 -20.48 34.97
C VAL A 31 2.74 -20.28 33.58
N ALA A 32 1.50 -19.79 33.45
CA ALA A 32 0.88 -19.49 32.15
C ALA A 32 1.67 -18.42 31.39
N SER A 33 2.08 -17.34 32.06
CA SER A 33 2.90 -16.28 31.47
C SER A 33 4.27 -16.80 31.04
N GLY A 34 4.92 -17.62 31.87
CA GLY A 34 6.21 -18.23 31.57
C GLY A 34 6.13 -19.21 30.39
N LEU A 35 5.04 -20.00 30.33
CA LEU A 35 4.77 -20.89 29.21
C LEU A 35 4.53 -20.12 27.92
N LEU A 36 3.72 -19.06 27.95
CA LEU A 36 3.52 -18.19 26.78
C LEU A 36 4.84 -17.56 26.35
N TYR A 37 5.58 -16.96 27.28
CA TYR A 37 6.89 -16.37 26.98
C TYR A 37 7.83 -17.42 26.35
N ALA A 38 7.89 -18.62 26.90
CA ALA A 38 8.68 -19.71 26.35
C ALA A 38 8.23 -20.10 24.92
N LEU A 39 6.92 -20.20 24.68
CA LEU A 39 6.38 -20.53 23.35
C LEU A 39 6.67 -19.44 22.31
N PHE A 40 6.71 -18.17 22.70
CA PHE A 40 6.96 -17.04 21.80
C PHE A 40 8.45 -16.72 21.60
N VAL A 41 9.31 -17.06 22.58
CA VAL A 41 10.75 -16.70 22.55
C VAL A 41 11.64 -17.89 22.17
N LEU A 42 11.28 -19.12 22.55
CA LEU A 42 12.08 -20.27 22.12
C LEU A 42 11.79 -20.57 20.64
N PRO A 43 12.84 -20.75 19.81
CA PRO A 43 12.65 -21.09 18.41
C PRO A 43 11.96 -22.46 18.29
N PRO A 44 10.90 -22.58 17.49
CA PRO A 44 10.17 -23.84 17.34
C PRO A 44 11.09 -24.91 16.73
N ARG A 45 11.20 -26.06 17.42
CA ARG A 45 11.96 -27.24 16.96
C ARG A 45 11.31 -28.00 15.80
N TRP A 46 10.10 -27.61 15.39
CA TRP A 46 9.42 -28.14 14.22
C TRP A 46 9.58 -27.18 13.05
N PRO A 47 9.84 -27.68 11.82
CA PRO A 47 9.92 -26.80 10.66
C PRO A 47 8.55 -26.10 10.52
N PRO A 48 8.53 -24.75 10.45
CA PRO A 48 7.28 -24.02 10.26
C PRO A 48 6.60 -24.50 8.96
N PRO A 49 5.25 -24.55 8.91
CA PRO A 49 4.53 -24.84 7.68
C PRO A 49 5.05 -23.90 6.59
N GLY A 50 5.58 -24.47 5.50
CA GLY A 50 6.68 -23.96 4.65
C GLY A 50 6.69 -22.49 4.18
N ALA A 51 7.23 -22.26 2.98
CA ALA A 51 7.58 -20.93 2.47
C ALA A 51 6.44 -19.87 2.43
N ALA A 52 5.20 -20.24 2.75
CA ALA A 52 4.05 -19.34 2.81
C ALA A 52 4.11 -18.32 3.98
N TRP A 53 4.88 -18.59 5.04
CA TRP A 53 5.01 -17.69 6.20
C TRP A 53 6.32 -16.89 6.25
N ARG A 54 7.30 -17.23 5.39
CA ARG A 54 8.38 -16.29 5.10
C ARG A 54 7.77 -15.23 4.22
N SER A 55 7.88 -13.97 4.63
CA SER A 55 7.49 -12.78 3.88
C SER A 55 7.52 -13.08 2.39
N ASN A 56 6.35 -13.29 1.80
CA ASN A 56 6.29 -13.49 0.38
C ASN A 56 6.67 -12.12 -0.19
N ASP A 57 7.88 -11.99 -0.73
CA ASP A 57 8.30 -10.76 -1.42
C ASP A 57 7.32 -10.41 -2.55
N ALA A 58 6.47 -11.37 -2.96
CA ALA A 58 5.35 -11.16 -3.88
C ALA A 58 4.06 -10.63 -3.23
N THR A 59 3.96 -10.50 -1.90
CA THR A 59 2.85 -9.81 -1.24
C THR A 59 3.30 -8.44 -0.71
N PRO A 60 2.59 -7.35 -1.06
CA PRO A 60 2.96 -6.02 -0.61
C PRO A 60 3.00 -5.96 0.92
N LYS A 61 4.13 -5.52 1.47
CA LYS A 61 4.31 -5.35 2.91
C LYS A 61 3.27 -4.32 3.40
N LEU A 62 2.61 -4.63 4.50
CA LEU A 62 1.69 -3.69 5.14
C LEU A 62 2.51 -2.50 5.68
N SER A 63 2.28 -1.30 5.14
CA SER A 63 2.93 -0.08 5.64
C SER A 63 2.44 0.22 7.05
N THR A 64 3.36 0.57 7.95
CA THR A 64 3.08 0.96 9.34
C THR A 64 2.56 2.40 9.45
N THR A 65 2.75 3.23 8.41
CA THR A 65 2.43 4.67 8.41
C THR A 65 1.83 5.13 7.07
N PRO A 66 0.74 4.51 6.58
CA PRO A 66 0.22 4.77 5.23
C PRO A 66 -0.18 6.24 5.00
N GLY A 67 -0.65 6.96 6.03
CA GLY A 67 -1.04 8.35 5.91
C GLY A 67 0.13 9.31 5.67
N GLN A 68 1.29 9.06 6.30
CA GLN A 68 2.48 9.89 6.11
C GLN A 68 3.12 9.62 4.75
N ASP A 69 3.21 8.35 4.37
CA ASP A 69 3.74 7.92 3.07
C ASP A 69 2.92 8.52 1.92
N LEU A 70 1.59 8.51 2.01
CA LEU A 70 0.73 9.13 1.01
C LEU A 70 0.89 10.65 0.95
N ALA A 71 1.10 11.31 2.09
CA ALA A 71 1.31 12.75 2.13
C ALA A 71 2.65 13.15 1.50
N SER A 72 3.74 12.41 1.76
CA SER A 72 5.03 12.65 1.13
C SER A 72 4.95 12.46 -0.38
N THR A 73 4.37 11.34 -0.84
CA THR A 73 4.21 11.07 -2.28
C THR A 73 3.41 12.17 -2.97
N ARG A 74 2.29 12.60 -2.38
CA ARG A 74 1.48 13.70 -2.93
C ARG A 74 2.24 15.02 -3.00
N ASN A 75 3.08 15.31 -2.01
CA ASN A 75 3.87 16.54 -2.01
C ASN A 75 4.96 16.51 -3.10
N GLU A 76 5.60 15.37 -3.29
CA GLU A 76 6.58 15.17 -4.36
C GLU A 76 5.93 15.30 -5.74
N GLU A 77 4.79 14.61 -5.96
CA GLU A 77 4.00 14.71 -7.20
C GLU A 77 3.56 16.15 -7.47
N ASN A 78 3.04 16.85 -6.45
CA ASN A 78 2.63 18.25 -6.61
C ASN A 78 3.81 19.18 -6.91
N ALA A 79 4.98 18.96 -6.31
CA ALA A 79 6.18 19.74 -6.64
C ALA A 79 6.59 19.51 -8.10
N GLU A 80 6.49 18.26 -8.57
CA GLU A 80 6.83 17.89 -9.94
C GLU A 80 5.88 18.53 -10.98
N LEU A 81 4.56 18.49 -10.73
CA LEU A 81 3.53 19.02 -11.62
C LEU A 81 3.54 20.55 -11.76
N ASN A 82 4.05 21.26 -10.75
CA ASN A 82 4.05 22.72 -10.71
C ASN A 82 5.38 23.34 -11.19
N GLN A 83 6.33 22.53 -11.65
CA GLN A 83 7.66 23.01 -12.04
C GLN A 83 8.00 22.62 -13.49
N LEU A 84 8.63 23.58 -14.17
CA LEU A 84 9.28 23.34 -15.46
C LEU A 84 10.46 22.37 -15.27
N GLY A 85 10.56 21.37 -16.14
CA GLY A 85 11.61 20.38 -16.05
C GLY A 85 11.88 19.69 -17.38
N TRP A 86 13.01 19.00 -17.49
CA TRP A 86 13.28 18.13 -18.63
C TRP A 86 12.81 16.71 -18.29
N VAL A 87 12.03 16.11 -19.18
CA VAL A 87 11.68 14.68 -19.09
C VAL A 87 12.73 13.86 -19.84
N ASP A 88 13.08 14.29 -21.05
CA ASP A 88 14.16 13.73 -21.85
C ASP A 88 14.83 14.84 -22.64
N ARG A 89 16.00 15.28 -22.15
CA ARG A 89 16.75 16.35 -22.78
C ARG A 89 17.30 15.95 -24.15
N ALA A 90 17.68 14.68 -24.34
CA ALA A 90 18.22 14.20 -25.61
C ALA A 90 17.13 14.15 -26.70
N ALA A 91 15.89 13.80 -26.32
CA ALA A 91 14.73 13.81 -27.21
C ALA A 91 14.03 15.19 -27.32
N GLY A 92 14.48 16.21 -26.58
CA GLY A 92 13.89 17.54 -26.58
C GLY A 92 12.49 17.59 -25.93
N ILE A 93 12.22 16.73 -24.96
CA ILE A 93 10.92 16.63 -24.28
C ILE A 93 11.02 17.28 -22.90
N ALA A 94 10.30 18.39 -22.73
CA ALA A 94 10.18 19.12 -21.48
C ALA A 94 8.79 18.92 -20.86
N ARG A 95 8.74 18.96 -19.53
CA ARG A 95 7.52 19.10 -18.73
C ARG A 95 7.23 20.57 -18.52
N ILE A 96 5.96 20.92 -18.71
CA ILE A 96 5.41 22.25 -18.43
C ILE A 96 4.37 22.17 -17.31
N PRO A 97 4.28 23.17 -16.41
CA PRO A 97 3.22 23.25 -15.43
C PRO A 97 1.85 23.23 -16.09
N ILE A 98 0.87 22.58 -15.45
CA ILE A 98 -0.47 22.40 -16.01
C ILE A 98 -1.14 23.75 -16.27
N ASP A 99 -1.00 24.71 -15.36
CA ASP A 99 -1.59 26.05 -15.52
C ASP A 99 -1.06 26.77 -16.76
N ASP A 100 0.22 26.62 -17.05
CA ASP A 100 0.82 27.22 -18.23
C ASP A 100 0.42 26.48 -19.49
N ALA A 101 0.35 25.14 -19.45
CA ALA A 101 -0.20 24.34 -20.55
C ALA A 101 -1.63 24.78 -20.90
N MET A 102 -2.49 24.99 -19.91
CA MET A 102 -3.85 25.49 -20.13
C MET A 102 -3.85 26.87 -20.80
N LYS A 103 -3.01 27.81 -20.34
CA LYS A 103 -2.89 29.14 -20.98
C LYS A 103 -2.40 29.03 -22.43
N LEU A 104 -1.44 28.14 -22.70
CA LEU A 104 -0.93 27.91 -24.05
C LEU A 104 -2.03 27.38 -24.98
N VAL A 105 -2.82 26.42 -24.51
CA VAL A 105 -3.93 25.84 -25.29
C VAL A 105 -5.02 26.87 -25.54
N VAL A 106 -5.41 27.65 -24.54
CA VAL A 106 -6.39 28.73 -24.72
C VAL A 106 -5.92 29.75 -25.76
N ARG A 107 -4.64 30.10 -25.73
CA ARG A 107 -4.07 31.10 -26.65
C ARG A 107 -3.90 30.56 -28.07
N ASN A 108 -3.43 29.32 -28.22
CA ASN A 108 -3.06 28.75 -29.51
C ASN A 108 -4.19 27.93 -30.16
N GLY A 109 -5.25 27.62 -29.41
CA GLY A 109 -6.28 26.66 -29.81
C GLY A 109 -5.84 25.20 -29.61
N LEU A 110 -6.79 24.28 -29.76
CA LEU A 110 -6.50 22.84 -29.78
C LEU A 110 -5.86 22.47 -31.13
N PRO A 111 -4.87 21.55 -31.14
CA PRO A 111 -4.32 21.04 -32.39
C PRO A 111 -5.38 20.28 -33.18
N VAL A 112 -5.33 20.37 -34.51
CA VAL A 112 -6.20 19.60 -35.40
C VAL A 112 -5.58 18.21 -35.57
N TRP A 113 -6.21 17.20 -34.96
CA TRP A 113 -5.80 15.80 -35.07
C TRP A 113 -6.29 15.17 -36.38
N ASP A 114 -5.48 14.29 -36.96
CA ASP A 114 -5.83 13.62 -38.22
C ASP A 114 -6.87 12.51 -37.98
N LYS A 115 -8.11 12.79 -38.41
CA LYS A 115 -9.23 11.83 -38.31
C LYS A 115 -9.01 10.57 -39.15
N ALA A 116 -8.28 10.64 -40.26
CA ALA A 116 -7.99 9.47 -41.08
C ALA A 116 -6.98 8.57 -40.38
N ALA A 117 -5.96 9.14 -39.73
CA ALA A 117 -5.06 8.40 -38.86
C ALA A 117 -5.82 7.75 -37.69
N ALA A 118 -6.87 8.41 -37.15
CA ALA A 118 -7.76 7.84 -36.14
C ALA A 118 -8.45 6.56 -36.59
N ALA A 119 -8.97 6.57 -37.81
CA ALA A 119 -9.62 5.40 -38.40
C ALA A 119 -8.63 4.26 -38.69
N ALA A 120 -7.37 4.58 -38.95
CA ALA A 120 -6.30 3.60 -39.23
C ALA A 120 -5.75 2.89 -37.98
N GLY A 121 -6.17 3.31 -36.77
CA GLY A 121 -5.85 2.68 -35.50
C GLY A 121 -4.86 3.46 -34.63
N GLU A 122 -4.74 3.05 -33.38
CA GLU A 122 -4.04 3.79 -32.32
C GLU A 122 -2.57 4.06 -32.64
N CYS A 123 -1.83 3.08 -33.18
CA CYS A 123 -0.43 3.29 -33.54
C CYS A 123 -0.23 4.27 -34.71
N ALA A 124 -1.19 4.37 -35.63
CA ALA A 124 -1.14 5.34 -36.72
C ALA A 124 -1.35 6.78 -36.18
N LEU A 125 -2.33 6.95 -35.30
CA LEU A 125 -2.55 8.21 -34.57
C LEU A 125 -1.33 8.66 -33.76
N LEU A 126 -0.81 7.78 -32.91
CA LEU A 126 0.29 8.14 -32.01
C LEU A 126 1.56 8.52 -32.78
N SER A 127 1.81 7.85 -33.91
CA SER A 127 2.97 8.12 -34.75
C SER A 127 2.83 9.42 -35.55
N GLY A 128 1.62 9.79 -35.96
CA GLY A 128 1.33 11.02 -36.69
C GLY A 128 1.21 12.24 -35.79
N ASP A 129 0.31 12.19 -34.81
CA ASP A 129 -0.10 13.36 -34.03
C ASP A 129 0.75 13.57 -32.76
N VAL A 130 1.35 12.51 -32.20
CA VAL A 130 2.16 12.58 -30.97
C VAL A 130 3.49 11.81 -31.09
N PRO A 131 4.34 12.12 -32.10
CA PRO A 131 5.48 11.28 -32.49
C PRO A 131 6.56 11.13 -31.40
N ARG A 132 6.62 12.09 -30.46
CA ARG A 132 7.58 12.14 -29.36
C ARG A 132 7.16 11.36 -28.11
N SER A 133 5.95 10.79 -28.08
CA SER A 133 5.49 10.00 -26.93
C SER A 133 6.22 8.66 -26.81
N LYS A 134 6.35 8.14 -25.58
CA LYS A 134 6.83 6.76 -25.33
C LYS A 134 5.95 5.71 -26.03
N GLN A 135 4.65 5.95 -26.13
CA GLN A 135 3.71 5.06 -26.79
C GLN A 135 3.98 4.98 -28.30
N ALA A 136 4.26 6.11 -28.96
CA ALA A 136 4.69 6.12 -30.36
C ALA A 136 6.01 5.36 -30.57
N GLN A 137 6.96 5.45 -29.62
CA GLN A 137 8.20 4.65 -29.65
C GLN A 137 7.89 3.15 -29.58
N GLN A 138 7.03 2.73 -28.65
CA GLN A 138 6.63 1.32 -28.51
C GLN A 138 5.89 0.78 -29.74
N CYS A 139 5.02 1.58 -30.36
CA CYS A 139 4.38 1.22 -31.63
C CYS A 139 5.41 0.93 -32.73
N ARG A 140 6.42 1.80 -32.89
CA ARG A 140 7.50 1.60 -33.86
C ARG A 140 8.29 0.32 -33.58
N GLU A 141 8.65 0.07 -32.33
CA GLU A 141 9.40 -1.13 -31.93
C GLU A 141 8.61 -2.43 -32.21
N ARG A 142 7.29 -2.42 -31.96
CA ARG A 142 6.43 -3.58 -32.26
C ARG A 142 6.32 -3.85 -33.75
N THR A 143 6.19 -2.81 -34.58
CA THR A 143 6.18 -2.97 -36.04
C THR A 143 7.47 -3.62 -36.53
N ILE A 144 8.63 -3.15 -36.05
CA ILE A 144 9.95 -3.70 -36.42
C ILE A 144 10.07 -5.19 -36.04
N LYS A 145 9.62 -5.55 -34.83
CA LYS A 145 9.64 -6.95 -34.36
C LYS A 145 8.67 -7.85 -35.12
N GLY A 146 7.49 -7.35 -35.49
CA GLY A 146 6.47 -8.10 -36.24
C GLY A 146 6.84 -8.38 -37.69
N THR A 147 7.70 -7.57 -38.31
CA THR A 147 8.24 -7.81 -39.66
C THR A 147 9.45 -8.76 -39.69
N ALA A 148 10.02 -9.10 -38.53
CA ALA A 148 11.19 -9.98 -38.41
C ALA A 148 10.82 -11.45 -38.17
N GLN A 149 9.59 -11.85 -38.49
CA GLN A 149 9.05 -13.18 -38.26
C GLN A 149 8.40 -13.75 -39.51
#